data_AF-A0A7V4CNB5-F1
#
_entry.id   AF-A0A7V4CNB5-F1
#
_cell.length_a   1.000
_cell.length_b   1.000
_cell.length_c   1.000
_cell.angle_alpha   90.00
_cell.angle_beta   90.00
_cell.angle_gamma   90.00
#
_symmetry.space_group_name_H-M   'P 1'
#
loop_
_entity.id
_entity.type
_entity.pdbx_description
1 polymer ?
#
loop_
_entity_poly.entity_id
_entity_poly.type
_entity_poly.pdbx_seq_one_letter_code
_entity_poly.pdbx_strand_id
1 'polypeptide(L)' 'MGDKREVRFWNVAVPRSLDEALEAAVGRVWHRTKTEFIREAVRRELERLGFKPSVDAESQGQC' A
#
# COMPACT_ATOMS: atom_id res chain seq x y z
N MET A 1 -8.57 -10.42 -21.99
CA MET A 1 -8.62 -11.26 -20.78
C MET A 1 -7.93 -10.50 -19.68
N GLY A 2 -8.62 -10.18 -18.58
CA GLY A 2 -8.06 -9.34 -17.52
C GLY A 2 -6.91 -10.03 -16.79
N ASP A 3 -5.75 -9.41 -16.80
CA ASP A 3 -4.59 -9.77 -15.99
C ASP A 3 -4.99 -9.78 -14.52
N LYS A 4 -5.12 -10.98 -13.95
CA LYS A 4 -5.34 -11.18 -12.52
C LYS A 4 -4.07 -10.71 -11.81
N ARG A 5 -4.01 -9.43 -11.42
CA ARG A 5 -2.97 -8.91 -10.54
C ARG A 5 -2.90 -9.84 -9.33
N GLU A 6 -1.74 -10.47 -9.12
CA GLU A 6 -1.52 -11.37 -8.00
C GLU A 6 -1.56 -10.56 -6.70
N VAL A 7 -2.72 -10.54 -6.04
CA VAL A 7 -2.88 -9.88 -4.74
C VAL A 7 -2.42 -10.85 -3.66
N ARG A 8 -1.38 -10.45 -2.91
CA ARG A 8 -0.95 -11.13 -1.69
C ARG A 8 -1.62 -10.49 -0.47
N PHE A 9 -2.13 -11.32 0.42
CA PHE A 9 -2.73 -10.89 1.68
C PHE A 9 -1.73 -11.07 2.82
N TRP A 10 -1.55 -10.04 3.64
CA TRP A 10 -0.72 -10.10 4.83
C TRP A 10 -1.60 -9.99 6.06
N ASN A 11 -1.51 -10.95 6.97
CA ASN A 11 -2.21 -10.88 8.25
C ASN A 11 -1.20 -10.49 9.32
N VAL A 12 -1.20 -9.21 9.70
CA VAL A 12 -0.20 -8.62 10.59
C VAL A 12 -0.86 -8.22 11.89
N ALA A 13 -0.40 -8.79 13.01
CA ALA A 13 -0.83 -8.35 14.32
C ALA A 13 -0.21 -6.97 14.63
N VAL A 14 -1.05 -6.01 14.99
CA VAL A 14 -0.64 -4.65 15.33
C VAL A 14 -1.05 -4.32 16.77
N PRO A 15 -0.26 -3.51 17.50
CA PRO A 15 -0.66 -3.05 18.82
C PRO A 15 -1.90 -2.16 18.72
N ARG A 16 -2.79 -2.28 19.72
CA ARG A 16 -4.08 -1.57 19.75
C ARG A 16 -3.94 -0.06 19.52
N SER A 17 -2.96 0.56 20.17
CA SER A 17 -2.72 2.00 20.06
C SER A 17 -2.37 2.45 18.63
N LEU A 18 -1.75 1.57 17.83
CA LEU A 18 -1.47 1.85 16.42
C LEU A 18 -2.73 1.75 15.57
N ASP A 19 -3.59 0.76 15.82
CA ASP A 19 -4.89 0.67 15.15
C ASP A 19 -5.76 1.89 15.47
N GLU A 20 -5.86 2.29 16.74
CA GLU A 20 -6.63 3.47 17.17
C GLU A 20 -6.13 4.76 16.49
N ALA A 21 -4.81 4.93 16.38
CA ALA A 21 -4.22 6.05 15.65
C ALA A 21 -4.52 6.01 14.14
N LEU A 22 -4.52 4.81 13.54
CA LEU A 22 -4.89 4.60 12.14
C LEU A 22 -6.38 4.90 11.91
N GLU A 23 -7.28 4.48 12.81
CA GLU A 23 -8.71 4.80 12.73
C GLU A 23 -8.93 6.31 12.74
N ALA A 24 -8.26 7.01 13.68
CA ALA A 24 -8.34 8.46 13.79
C ALA A 24 -7.81 9.18 12.54
N ALA A 25 -6.75 8.64 11.91
CA ALA A 25 -6.19 9.17 10.68
C ALA A 25 -7.13 8.95 9.48
N VAL A 26 -7.70 7.75 9.32
CA VAL A 26 -8.66 7.44 8.26
C VAL A 26 -9.93 8.28 8.39
N GLY A 27 -10.35 8.61 9.61
CA GLY A 27 -11.48 9.52 9.85
C GLY A 27 -11.20 10.99 9.45
N ARG A 28 -9.93 11.37 9.29
CA ARG A 28 -9.51 12.76 8.98
C ARG A 28 -8.98 12.94 7.56
N VAL A 29 -8.48 11.88 6.92
CA VAL A 29 -7.83 11.93 5.61
C VAL A 29 -8.74 11.31 4.54
N TRP A 30 -8.74 11.89 3.34
CA TRP A 30 -9.54 11.49 2.16
C TRP A 30 -9.33 10.05 1.65
N HIS A 31 -8.55 9.20 2.32
CA HIS A 31 -8.37 7.80 1.96
C HIS A 31 -9.60 7.00 2.35
N ARG A 32 -10.20 6.27 1.40
CA ARG A 32 -11.52 5.65 1.60
C ARG A 32 -11.51 4.47 2.58
N THR A 33 -10.35 3.86 2.87
CA THR A 33 -10.24 2.68 3.74
C THR A 33 -8.89 2.57 4.46
N LYS A 34 -8.86 1.89 5.62
CA LYS A 34 -7.62 1.50 6.34
C LYS A 34 -6.59 0.81 5.43
N THR A 35 -7.07 -0.09 4.57
CA THR A 35 -6.23 -0.87 3.66
C THR A 35 -5.53 0.02 2.64
N GLU A 36 -6.22 1.02 2.10
CA GLU A 36 -5.64 1.97 1.15
C GLU A 36 -4.54 2.80 1.80
N PHE A 37 -4.78 3.28 3.02
CA PHE A 37 -3.78 4.00 3.81
C PHE A 37 -2.54 3.13 4.04
N ILE A 38 -2.70 1.88 4.46
CA ILE A 38 -1.58 0.96 4.70
C ILE A 38 -0.79 0.71 3.41
N ARG A 39 -1.48 0.49 2.28
CA ARG A 39 -0.82 0.27 0.97
C ARG A 39 0.04 1.48 0.56
N GLU A 40 -0.48 2.69 0.74
CA GLU A 40 0.24 3.92 0.41
C GLU A 40 1.40 4.17 1.38
N ALA A 41 1.19 3.99 2.68
CA ALA A 41 2.21 4.14 3.70
C ALA A 41 3.38 3.16 3.47
N VAL A 42 3.09 1.88 3.21
CA VAL A 42 4.11 0.87 2.88
C VAL A 42 4.84 1.26 1.59
N ARG A 43 4.13 1.69 0.54
CA ARG A 43 4.77 2.12 -0.71
C ARG A 43 5.74 3.27 -0.48
N ARG A 44 5.29 4.35 0.17
CA ARG A 44 6.11 5.53 0.46
C ARG A 44 7.34 5.19 1.30
N GLU A 45 7.18 4.31 2.28
CA GLU A 45 8.29 3.93 3.15
C GLU A 45 9.31 3.05 2.40
N LEU A 46 8.84 2.11 1.58
CA LEU A 46 9.72 1.32 0.70
C LEU A 46 10.48 2.21 -0.27
N GLU A 47 9.80 3.17 -0.91
CA GLU A 47 10.44 4.14 -1.80
C GLU A 47 11.50 4.98 -1.08
N ARG A 48 11.21 5.44 0.15
CA ARG A 48 12.17 6.16 0.99
C ARG A 48 13.40 5.31 1.33
N LEU A 49 13.22 4.01 1.53
CA LEU A 49 14.29 3.05 1.76
C LEU A 49 15.01 2.61 0.47
N GLY A 50 14.61 3.12 -0.71
CA GLY A 50 15.20 2.80 -2.00
C GLY A 50 14.65 1.54 -2.65
N PHE A 51 13.65 0.90 -2.05
CA PHE A 51 12.93 -0.22 -2.64
C PHE A 51 11.81 0.33 -3.53
N LYS A 52 11.99 0.28 -4.84
CA LYS A 52 10.89 0.50 -5.78
C LYS A 52 10.17 -0.83 -5.97
N PRO A 53 8.95 -1.03 -5.44
CA PRO A 53 8.15 -2.16 -5.86
C PRO A 53 7.89 -1.97 -7.35
N SER A 54 8.60 -2.74 -8.19
CA SER A 54 8.32 -2.80 -9.61
C SER A 54 6.84 -3.14 -9.75
N VAL A 55 6.10 -2.24 -10.40
CA VAL A 55 4.85 -2.61 -11.05
C VAL A 55 5.25 -3.53 -12.20
N ASP A 56 5.44 -4.82 -11.93
CA ASP A 56 5.45 -5.82 -13.00
C ASP A 56 4.07 -5.73 -13.70
N ALA A 57 3.92 -5.39 -14.98
CA ALA A 57 4.86 -4.96 -16.01
C ALA A 57 4.05 -4.19 -17.06
N GLU A 58 4.56 -3.05 -17.53
CA GLU A 58 4.57 -2.77 -18.97
C GLU A 58 5.89 -2.05 -19.27
N SER A 59 6.81 -2.84 -19.82
CA SER A 59 7.90 -2.39 -20.66
C SER A 59 7.36 -1.41 -21.70
N GLN A 60 7.81 -0.16 -21.70
CA GLN A 60 8.08 0.57 -22.94
C GLN A 60 9.36 1.37 -22.80
N GLY A 61 10.48 0.69 -23.07
CA GLY A 61 11.36 1.25 -24.08
C GLY A 61 10.69 1.05 -25.44
N GLN A 62 10.42 2.14 -26.15
CA GLN A 62 10.24 2.15 -27.59
C GLN A 62 10.98 3.40 -28.09
N CYS A 63 12.15 3.18 -28.68
CA CYS A 63 12.71 4.07 -29.69
C CYS A 63 11.85 3.97 -30.96
#